data_AF-A0A3L6PGC4-F1
#
_entry.id   AF-A0A3L6PGC4-F1
#
_cell.length_a   1.000
_cell.length_b   1.000
_cell.length_c   1.000
_cell.angle_alpha   90.00
_cell.angle_beta   90.00
_cell.angle_gamma   90.00
#
_symmetry.space_group_name_H-M   'P 1'
#
loop_
_entity.id
_entity.type
_entity.pdbx_description
1 polymer ?
#
loop_
_entity_poly.entity_id
_entity_poly.type
_entity_poly.pdbx_seq_one_letter_code
_entity_poly.pdbx_strand_id
1 'polypeptide(L)' 'MLHDPKATVKKLAEFMGCGFSEEEEKGGVVDEIVKLCSLKELKNMEVNRSGGNQAGVRNEAYFRKGSSGD' A
#
# COMPACT_ATOMS: atom_id res chain seq x y z
N MET A 1 2.79 -7.23 7.22
CA MET A 1 2.53 -5.85 6.73
C MET A 1 2.12 -4.87 7.83
N LEU A 2 1.14 -5.14 8.70
CA LEU A 2 0.67 -4.12 9.68
C LEU A 2 1.71 -3.71 10.75
N HIS A 3 2.60 -4.62 11.16
CA HIS A 3 3.61 -4.34 12.19
C HIS A 3 4.92 -3.76 11.64
N ASP A 4 5.44 -4.31 10.53
CA ASP A 4 6.63 -3.81 9.84
C ASP A 4 6.42 -3.81 8.32
N PRO A 5 5.83 -2.73 7.77
CA PRO A 5 5.55 -2.62 6.36
C PRO A 5 6.83 -2.64 5.51
N LYS A 6 7.89 -1.94 5.94
CA LYS A 6 9.13 -1.80 5.17
C LYS A 6 9.83 -3.13 4.98
N ALA A 7 10.04 -3.89 6.07
CA ALA A 7 10.68 -5.20 5.96
C ALA A 7 9.84 -6.17 5.14
N THR A 8 8.50 -6.06 5.21
CA THR A 8 7.62 -6.90 4.39
C THR A 8 7.71 -6.53 2.90
N VAL A 9 7.73 -5.23 2.55
CA VAL A 9 7.83 -4.75 1.17
C VAL A 9 9.18 -5.15 0.56
N LYS A 10 10.29 -4.99 1.29
CA LYS A 10 11.61 -5.46 0.83
C LYS A 10 11.61 -6.96 0.53
N LYS A 11 11.12 -7.79 1.46
CA LYS A 11 11.02 -9.25 1.25
C LYS A 11 10.13 -9.61 0.05
N LEU A 12 9.04 -8.88 -0.17
CA LEU A 12 8.16 -9.10 -1.31
C LEU A 12 8.85 -8.74 -2.63
N ALA A 13 9.57 -7.62 -2.66
CA ALA A 13 10.32 -7.17 -3.82
C ALA A 13 11.41 -8.18 -4.22
N GLU A 14 12.17 -8.69 -3.24
CA GLU A 14 13.12 -9.79 -3.43
C GLU A 14 12.45 -11.04 -4.03
N PHE A 15 11.30 -11.45 -3.47
CA PHE A 15 10.56 -12.60 -3.98
C PHE A 15 10.09 -12.44 -5.42
N MET A 16 9.74 -11.20 -5.83
CA MET A 16 9.32 -10.88 -7.19
C MET A 16 10.51 -10.73 -8.16
N GLY A 17 11.75 -10.83 -7.69
CA GLY A 17 12.95 -10.55 -8.51
C GLY A 17 13.15 -9.06 -8.81
N CYS A 18 12.53 -8.20 -8.01
CA CYS A 18 12.59 -6.74 -8.11
C CYS A 18 13.15 -6.13 -6.83
N GLY A 19 14.17 -6.76 -6.24
CA GLY A 19 14.87 -6.28 -5.05
C GLY A 19 15.34 -4.84 -5.20
N PHE A 20 15.38 -4.10 -4.09
CA PHE A 20 15.77 -2.69 -4.09
C PHE A 20 17.29 -2.55 -4.12
N SER A 21 17.79 -1.60 -4.92
CA SER A 21 19.21 -1.23 -4.91
C SER A 21 19.56 -0.43 -3.66
N GLU A 22 20.85 -0.34 -3.32
CA GLU A 22 21.29 0.50 -2.21
C GLU A 22 20.92 1.98 -2.42
N GLU A 23 20.98 2.47 -3.65
CA GLU A 23 20.60 3.84 -4.01
C GLU A 23 19.11 4.08 -3.79
N GLU A 24 18.25 3.13 -4.18
CA GLU A 24 16.80 3.21 -3.96
C GLU A 24 16.46 3.19 -2.46
N GLU A 25 17.13 2.34 -1.69
CA GLU A 25 16.96 2.29 -0.25
C GLU A 25 17.41 3.59 0.43
N LYS A 26 18.60 4.10 0.08
CA LYS A 26 19.12 5.39 0.60
C LYS A 26 18.26 6.56 0.14
N GLY A 27 17.69 6.47 -1.06
CA GLY A 27 16.75 7.43 -1.63
C GLY A 27 15.35 7.40 -0.98
N GLY A 28 15.06 6.42 -0.12
CA GLY A 28 13.78 6.31 0.57
C GLY A 28 12.64 5.76 -0.29
N VAL A 29 12.93 5.11 -1.43
CA VAL A 29 11.90 4.55 -2.33
C VAL A 29 10.97 3.58 -1.59
N VAL A 30 11.52 2.77 -0.68
CA VAL A 30 10.74 1.83 0.14
C VAL A 30 9.75 2.56 1.05
N ASP A 31 10.16 3.70 1.63
CA ASP A 31 9.29 4.55 2.45
C ASP A 31 8.15 5.14 1.62
N GLU A 32 8.44 5.60 0.41
CA GLU A 32 7.45 6.17 -0.51
C GLU A 32 6.42 5.12 -0.93
N ILE A 33 6.85 3.90 -1.26
CA ILE A 33 5.94 2.78 -1.58
C ILE A 33 5.05 2.46 -0.39
N VAL A 34 5.63 2.32 0.80
CA VAL A 34 4.86 2.04 2.03
C VAL A 34 3.83 3.14 2.29
N LYS A 35 4.21 4.40 2.11
CA LYS A 35 3.30 5.54 2.25
C LYS A 35 2.18 5.48 1.21
N LEU A 36 2.51 5.40 -0.07
CA LEU A 36 1.58 5.38 -1.19
C LEU A 36 0.55 4.25 -1.05
N CYS A 37 1.00 3.06 -0.68
CA CYS A 37 0.17 1.87 -0.51
C CYS A 37 -0.46 1.76 0.89
N SER A 38 -0.27 2.75 1.77
CA SER A 38 -0.87 2.72 3.10
C SER A 38 -2.39 2.85 3.01
N LEU A 39 -3.09 2.22 3.95
CA LEU A 39 -4.55 2.30 4.02
C LEU A 39 -5.03 3.76 4.07
N LYS A 40 -4.32 4.62 4.81
CA LYS A 40 -4.65 6.03 4.94
C LYS A 40 -4.58 6.75 3.59
N GLU A 41 -3.49 6.61 2.84
CA GLU A 41 -3.33 7.29 1.55
C GLU A 41 -4.34 6.74 0.53
N LEU A 42 -4.45 5.42 0.39
CA LEU A 42 -5.38 4.80 -0.55
C LEU A 42 -6.84 5.14 -0.25
N LYS A 43 -7.27 5.13 1.02
CA LYS A 43 -8.64 5.48 1.42
C LYS A 43 -9.01 6.92 1.08
N ASN A 44 -8.02 7.83 1.09
CA ASN A 44 -8.25 9.26 0.87
C ASN A 44 -8.13 9.69 -0.60
N MET A 45 -7.65 8.82 -1.49
CA MET A 45 -7.64 9.09 -2.92
C MET A 45 -9.07 9.29 -3.45
N GLU A 46 -9.25 10.31 -4.30
CA GLU A 46 -10.58 10.67 -4.85
C GLU A 46 -11.28 9.48 -5.52
N VAL A 47 -10.54 8.73 -6.34
CA VAL A 47 -11.04 7.52 -7.02
C VAL A 47 -11.58 6.46 -6.07
N ASN A 48 -11.08 6.42 -4.83
CA ASN A 48 -11.51 5.47 -3.81
C ASN A 48 -12.65 6.01 -2.92
N ARG A 49 -12.89 7.33 -2.91
CA ARG A 49 -13.99 7.97 -2.17
C ARG A 49 -15.27 8.12 -2.99
N SER A 50 -15.14 8.37 -4.28
CA SER A 50 -16.29 8.66 -5.17
C SER A 50 -16.42 7.68 -6.33
N GLY A 51 -15.41 6.86 -6.61
CA GLY A 51 -15.41 5.90 -7.71
C GLY A 51 -16.15 4.60 -7.42
N GLY A 52 -16.27 3.79 -8.47
CA GLY A 52 -16.78 2.44 -8.41
C GLY A 52 -16.26 1.62 -9.59
N ASN A 53 -16.36 0.30 -9.48
CA ASN A 53 -15.90 -0.62 -10.52
C ASN A 53 -17.03 -1.06 -11.46
N GLN A 54 -16.67 -1.80 -12.50
CA GLN A 54 -17.63 -2.32 -13.50
C GLN A 54 -18.68 -3.27 -12.92
N ALA A 55 -18.43 -3.83 -11.73
CA ALA A 55 -19.38 -4.66 -11.00
C ALA A 55 -20.37 -3.85 -10.13
N GLY A 56 -20.32 -2.51 -10.20
CA GLY A 56 -21.21 -1.62 -9.45
C GLY A 56 -20.83 -1.44 -7.97
N VAL A 57 -19.67 -1.95 -7.54
CA VAL A 57 -19.19 -1.80 -6.16
C VAL A 57 -18.50 -0.45 -6.02
N ARG A 58 -18.92 0.35 -5.03
CA ARG A 58 -18.24 1.60 -4.66
C ARG A 58 -16.86 1.28 -4.09
N ASN A 59 -15.83 2.00 -4.54
CA ASN A 59 -14.46 1.73 -4.13
C ASN A 59 -14.24 1.94 -2.62
N GLU A 60 -14.99 2.85 -2.00
CA GLU A 60 -14.94 3.12 -0.56
C GLU A 60 -15.18 1.85 0.28
N ALA A 61 -15.99 0.91 -0.24
CA ALA A 61 -16.31 -0.34 0.44
C ALA A 61 -15.06 -1.22 0.73
N TYR A 62 -13.98 -1.07 -0.04
CA TYR A 62 -12.73 -1.80 0.18
C TYR A 62 -11.90 -1.23 1.35
N PHE A 63 -12.21 -0.04 1.85
CA PHE A 63 -11.37 0.71 2.81
C PHE A 63 -12.09 1.04 4.13
N ARG A 64 -12.39 0.02 4.95
CA ARG A 64 -13.06 0.18 6.27
C ARG A 64 -12.12 0.75 7.36
N LYS A 65 -11.60 -0.09 8.25
CA LYS A 65 -10.76 0.32 9.40
C LYS A 65 -9.30 -0.15 9.27
N GLY A 66 -9.09 -1.33 8.67
CA GLY A 66 -7.77 -1.89 8.37
C GLY A 66 -6.81 -1.96 9.55
N SER A 67 -7.35 -2.31 10.72
CA SER A 67 -6.63 -2.54 11.97
C SER A 67 -6.72 -4.00 12.39
N SER A 68 -5.72 -4.50 13.13
CA SER A 68 -5.77 -5.82 13.73
C SER A 68 -6.79 -5.88 14.88
N GLY A 69 -7.61 -6.93 14.93
CA GLY A 69 -8.56 -7.17 16.03
C GLY A 69 -9.87 -6.36 15.94
N ASP A 70 -10.27 -5.97 14.73
CA ASP A 70 -11.49 -5.21 14.44
C ASP A 70 -12.54 -6.00 13.63
#